data_AF-A0A6B3FVP9-F1
#
_entry.id   AF-A0A6B3FVP9-F1
#
_cell.length_a   1.000
_cell.length_b   1.000
_cell.length_c   1.000
_cell.angle_alpha   90.00
_cell.angle_beta   90.00
_cell.angle_gamma   90.00
#
_symmetry.space_group_name_H-M   'P 1'
#
loop_
_entity.id
_entity.type
_entity.pdbx_description
1 polymer ?
#
loop_
_entity_poly.entity_id
_entity_poly.type
_entity_poly.pdbx_seq_one_letter_code
_entity_poly.pdbx_strand_id
1 'polypeptide(L)'
;MTEITTSRPQGRAGNGTASDEAELPLDVEEADRAADEALGLKLGTTTREEIDVFTLQLRGQLALFVETVRDDGSFDLRRTLLEAEHLLDSGPADGVLVFNAWNYARDLARMLRRLVTEHRNQLDREKTALPTRSPLASLTRLAASRRAYSVPSGLPPQHRPMPTVSE
;
A
#
# COMPACT_ATOMS: atom_id res chain seq x y z
N MET A 1 33.23 -25.98 -58.53
CA MET A 1 34.29 -24.98 -58.30
C MET A 1 33.59 -23.63 -58.13
N THR A 2 33.72 -23.02 -56.93
CA THR A 2 33.75 -21.55 -56.64
C THR A 2 32.55 -20.67 -57.09
N GLU A 3 31.86 -19.87 -56.28
CA GLU A 3 32.09 -19.28 -54.94
C GLU A 3 30.76 -19.00 -54.22
N ILE A 4 30.78 -19.08 -52.88
CA ILE A 4 29.71 -18.64 -51.99
C ILE A 4 30.12 -17.27 -51.47
N THR A 5 29.46 -16.21 -51.91
CA THR A 5 29.61 -14.87 -51.34
C THR A 5 28.84 -14.79 -50.02
N THR A 6 29.56 -14.92 -48.90
CA THR A 6 29.10 -14.59 -47.55
C THR A 6 28.93 -13.07 -47.42
N SER A 7 27.68 -12.61 -47.44
CA SER A 7 27.33 -11.27 -46.94
C SER A 7 27.03 -11.34 -45.45
N ARG A 8 27.96 -10.75 -44.69
CA ARG A 8 27.94 -10.53 -43.24
C ARG A 8 26.88 -9.46 -42.90
N PRO A 9 25.85 -9.75 -42.09
CA PRO A 9 25.09 -8.67 -41.48
C PRO A 9 25.96 -8.01 -40.41
N GLN A 10 26.32 -6.75 -40.68
CA GLN A 10 26.90 -5.82 -39.71
C GLN A 10 25.94 -5.68 -38.52
N GLY A 11 26.47 -5.87 -37.31
CA GLY A 11 25.76 -5.60 -36.08
C GLY A 11 25.31 -4.14 -36.03
N ARG A 12 24.01 -3.95 -35.81
CA ARG A 12 23.50 -2.70 -35.27
C ARG A 12 23.43 -2.87 -33.76
N ALA A 13 24.34 -2.17 -33.09
CA ALA A 13 24.34 -2.03 -31.65
C ALA A 13 23.02 -1.45 -31.15
N GLY A 14 22.56 -2.02 -30.03
CA GLY A 14 21.89 -1.35 -28.93
C GLY A 14 20.91 -0.24 -29.29
N ASN A 15 19.64 -0.62 -29.36
CA ASN A 15 18.59 0.02 -28.57
C ASN A 15 17.41 -0.95 -28.51
N GLY A 16 17.68 -2.12 -27.96
CA GLY A 16 16.65 -2.80 -27.19
C GLY A 16 16.52 -1.97 -25.93
N THR A 17 15.60 -1.00 -25.93
CA THR A 17 14.82 -0.78 -24.74
C THR A 17 14.30 -2.16 -24.39
N ALA A 18 14.98 -2.82 -23.45
CA ALA A 18 14.35 -3.85 -22.67
C ALA A 18 13.02 -3.21 -22.29
N SER A 19 11.95 -3.71 -22.89
CA SER A 19 10.64 -3.56 -22.30
C SER A 19 10.87 -4.05 -20.90
N ASP A 20 11.00 -3.10 -19.99
CA ASP A 20 10.82 -3.33 -18.58
C ASP A 20 9.40 -3.91 -18.55
N GLU A 21 9.30 -5.24 -18.62
CA GLU A 21 8.12 -6.01 -18.21
C GLU A 21 8.01 -5.89 -16.69
N ALA A 22 8.12 -4.65 -16.20
CA ALA A 22 7.87 -4.22 -14.86
C ALA A 22 6.38 -4.37 -14.67
N GLU A 23 6.02 -5.49 -14.06
CA GLU A 23 5.02 -5.55 -13.00
C GLU A 23 3.79 -4.70 -13.32
N LEU A 24 2.79 -5.31 -13.98
CA LEU A 24 1.52 -4.67 -14.31
C LEU A 24 1.06 -3.80 -13.12
N PRO A 25 1.18 -2.46 -13.22
CA PRO A 25 0.91 -1.61 -12.08
C PRO A 25 -0.56 -1.79 -11.74
N LEU A 26 -0.84 -1.99 -10.46
CA LEU A 26 -2.19 -2.12 -9.94
C LEU A 26 -3.06 -0.98 -10.48
N ASP A 27 -3.98 -1.30 -11.40
CA ASP A 27 -4.92 -0.32 -11.94
C ASP A 27 -6.09 -0.16 -10.97
N VAL A 28 -5.91 0.75 -10.02
CA VAL A 28 -6.89 1.06 -8.97
C VAL A 28 -8.21 1.57 -9.56
N GLU A 29 -8.16 2.26 -10.71
CA GLU A 29 -9.37 2.82 -11.35
C GLU A 29 -10.17 1.71 -12.06
N GLU A 30 -9.49 0.76 -12.69
CA GLU A 30 -10.14 -0.42 -13.25
C GLU A 30 -10.74 -1.32 -12.16
N ALA A 31 -10.04 -1.50 -11.03
CA ALA A 31 -10.57 -2.24 -9.89
C ALA A 31 -11.84 -1.59 -9.31
N ASP A 32 -11.86 -0.26 -9.17
CA ASP A 32 -13.02 0.49 -8.69
C ASP A 32 -14.20 0.39 -9.67
N ARG A 33 -13.92 0.53 -10.98
CA ARG A 33 -14.93 0.40 -12.04
C ARG A 33 -15.55 -0.99 -12.07
N ALA A 34 -14.72 -2.04 -12.01
CA ALA A 34 -15.18 -3.43 -11.99
C ALA A 34 -16.06 -3.70 -10.75
N ALA A 35 -15.69 -3.15 -9.59
CA ALA A 35 -16.50 -3.24 -8.38
C ALA A 35 -17.86 -2.55 -8.55
N ASP A 36 -17.90 -1.33 -9.08
CA ASP A 36 -19.14 -0.58 -9.29
C ASP A 36 -20.06 -1.23 -10.32
N GLU A 37 -19.51 -1.78 -11.41
CA GLU A 37 -20.28 -2.52 -12.42
C GLU A 37 -20.93 -3.77 -11.80
N ALA A 38 -20.16 -4.57 -11.06
CA ALA A 38 -20.68 -5.75 -10.37
C ALA A 38 -21.72 -5.42 -9.30
N LEU A 39 -21.56 -4.30 -8.57
CA LEU A 39 -22.55 -3.83 -7.60
C LEU A 39 -23.85 -3.35 -8.26
N GLY A 40 -23.79 -2.92 -9.52
CA GLY A 40 -24.93 -2.53 -10.35
C GLY A 40 -25.77 -3.69 -10.89
N LEU A 41 -25.25 -4.93 -10.84
CA LEU A 41 -25.97 -6.12 -11.30
C LEU A 41 -27.26 -6.36 -10.52
N LYS A 42 -28.34 -6.66 -11.26
CA LYS A 42 -29.66 -6.94 -10.70
C LYS A 42 -30.02 -8.41 -10.88
N LEU A 43 -30.34 -9.06 -9.76
CA LEU A 43 -30.83 -10.44 -9.77
C LEU A 43 -32.14 -10.51 -10.58
N GLY A 44 -32.23 -11.47 -11.51
CA GLY A 44 -33.38 -11.65 -12.40
C GLY A 44 -33.22 -11.04 -13.79
N THR A 45 -32.31 -10.07 -13.97
CA THR A 45 -31.91 -9.57 -15.30
C THR A 45 -30.53 -10.08 -15.72
N THR A 46 -29.68 -10.39 -14.74
CA THR A 46 -28.33 -10.93 -14.99
C THR A 46 -28.38 -12.46 -15.03
N THR A 47 -27.77 -13.05 -16.05
CA THR A 47 -27.71 -14.50 -16.22
C THR A 47 -26.65 -15.13 -15.32
N ARG A 48 -26.70 -16.46 -15.15
CA ARG A 48 -25.68 -17.18 -14.37
C ARG A 48 -24.29 -17.04 -14.99
N GLU A 49 -24.20 -17.16 -16.31
CA GLU A 49 -22.94 -17.06 -17.05
C GLU A 49 -22.31 -15.66 -16.88
N GLU A 50 -23.12 -14.60 -16.96
CA GLU A 50 -22.67 -13.23 -16.70
C GLU A 50 -22.14 -13.08 -15.27
N ILE A 51 -22.85 -13.62 -14.27
CA ILE A 51 -22.39 -13.60 -12.87
C ILE A 51 -21.02 -14.29 -12.72
N ASP A 52 -20.82 -15.44 -13.38
CA ASP A 52 -19.56 -16.18 -13.29
C ASP A 52 -18.41 -15.40 -13.98
N VAL A 53 -18.67 -14.75 -15.11
CA VAL A 53 -17.70 -13.86 -15.79
C VAL A 53 -17.27 -12.71 -14.86
N PHE A 54 -18.23 -11.99 -14.28
CA PHE A 54 -17.93 -10.91 -13.33
C PHE A 54 -17.20 -11.41 -12.09
N THR A 55 -17.58 -12.58 -11.58
CA THR A 55 -16.91 -13.20 -10.43
C THR A 55 -15.45 -13.47 -10.74
N LEU A 56 -15.14 -14.02 -11.92
CA LEU A 56 -13.76 -14.30 -12.32
C LEU A 56 -12.94 -13.02 -12.45
N GLN A 57 -13.51 -11.98 -13.08
CA GLN A 57 -12.87 -10.66 -13.21
C GLN A 57 -12.56 -10.05 -11.84
N LEU A 58 -13.53 -10.03 -10.93
CA LEU A 58 -13.36 -9.49 -9.58
C LEU A 58 -12.33 -10.28 -8.77
N ARG A 59 -12.31 -11.62 -8.88
CA ARG A 59 -11.30 -12.46 -8.23
C ARG A 59 -9.90 -12.12 -8.74
N GLY A 60 -9.73 -11.91 -10.04
CA GLY A 60 -8.47 -11.50 -10.65
C GLY A 60 -7.99 -10.15 -10.11
N GLN A 61 -8.86 -9.14 -10.12
CA GLN A 61 -8.53 -7.81 -9.59
C GLN A 61 -8.19 -7.86 -8.09
N LEU A 62 -8.96 -8.61 -7.30
CA LEU A 62 -8.72 -8.76 -5.88
C LEU A 62 -7.40 -9.47 -5.57
N ALA A 63 -7.06 -10.53 -6.33
CA ALA A 63 -5.79 -11.24 -6.19
C ALA A 63 -4.60 -10.32 -6.52
N LEU A 64 -4.69 -9.56 -7.62
CA LEU A 64 -3.67 -8.57 -7.98
C LEU A 64 -3.49 -7.52 -6.87
N PHE A 65 -4.59 -7.03 -6.29
CA PHE A 65 -4.54 -6.08 -5.18
C PHE A 65 -3.86 -6.68 -3.94
N VAL A 66 -4.16 -7.93 -3.63
CA VAL A 66 -3.55 -8.66 -2.52
C VAL A 66 -2.04 -8.82 -2.72
N GLU A 67 -1.61 -9.21 -3.91
CA GLU A 67 -0.19 -9.41 -4.21
C GLU A 67 0.61 -8.10 -4.18
N THR A 68 0.06 -7.03 -4.76
CA THR A 68 0.76 -5.75 -4.94
C THR A 68 0.83 -4.88 -3.69
N VAL A 69 -0.18 -4.94 -2.81
CA VAL A 69 -0.31 -4.01 -1.66
C VAL A 69 0.12 -4.65 -0.33
N ARG A 70 0.54 -5.92 -0.36
CA ARG A 70 0.83 -6.73 0.84
C ARG A 70 1.86 -6.10 1.78
N ASP A 71 2.97 -5.62 1.23
CA ASP A 71 4.17 -5.31 2.01
C ASP A 71 4.22 -3.85 2.49
N ASP A 72 3.58 -2.92 1.77
CA ASP A 72 3.60 -1.49 2.07
C ASP A 72 2.32 -0.99 2.77
N GLY A 73 1.39 -1.88 3.13
CA GLY A 73 0.09 -1.49 3.69
C GLY A 73 0.10 -1.02 5.15
N SER A 74 -0.73 0.00 5.44
CA SER A 74 -1.09 0.39 6.81
C SER A 74 -1.71 -0.80 7.60
N PHE A 75 -1.78 -0.71 8.93
CA PHE A 75 -2.39 -1.79 9.73
C PHE A 75 -3.83 -2.11 9.31
N ASP A 76 -4.64 -1.08 9.05
CA ASP A 76 -6.02 -1.26 8.61
C ASP A 76 -6.09 -1.96 7.24
N LEU A 77 -5.26 -1.52 6.30
CA LEU A 77 -5.19 -2.10 4.97
C LEU A 77 -4.76 -3.57 5.03
N ARG A 78 -3.74 -3.91 5.83
CA ARG A 78 -3.31 -5.30 6.04
C ARG A 78 -4.40 -6.18 6.63
N ARG A 79 -5.20 -5.68 7.58
CA ARG A 79 -6.36 -6.41 8.10
C ARG A 79 -7.38 -6.71 7.00
N THR A 80 -7.69 -5.72 6.17
CA THR A 80 -8.63 -5.91 5.06
C THR A 80 -8.07 -6.84 3.98
N LEU A 81 -6.76 -6.84 3.74
CA LEU A 81 -6.10 -7.78 2.83
C LEU A 81 -6.23 -9.23 3.32
N LEU A 82 -6.11 -9.49 4.62
CA LEU A 82 -6.35 -10.82 5.19
C LEU A 82 -7.82 -11.26 5.03
N GLU A 83 -8.77 -10.35 5.22
CA GLU A 83 -10.20 -10.61 4.97
C GLU A 83 -10.43 -10.94 3.47
N ALA A 84 -9.72 -10.27 2.56
CA ALA A 84 -9.77 -10.52 1.13
C ALA A 84 -9.15 -11.87 0.72
N GLU A 85 -7.98 -12.23 1.26
CA GLU A 85 -7.36 -13.55 1.07
C GLU A 85 -8.35 -14.66 1.49
N HIS A 86 -8.95 -14.53 2.67
CA HIS A 86 -9.93 -15.49 3.14
C HIS A 86 -11.14 -15.62 2.21
N LEU A 87 -11.65 -14.50 1.68
CA LEU A 87 -12.77 -14.48 0.73
C LEU A 87 -12.43 -15.15 -0.61
N LEU A 88 -11.19 -15.03 -1.07
CA LEU A 88 -10.70 -15.71 -2.29
C LEU A 88 -10.63 -17.23 -2.08
N ASP A 89 -10.18 -17.67 -0.91
CA ASP A 89 -10.07 -19.08 -0.54
C ASP A 89 -11.44 -19.74 -0.32
N SER A 90 -12.44 -18.98 0.14
CA SER A 90 -13.78 -19.47 0.46
C SER A 90 -14.78 -19.33 -0.70
N GLY A 91 -14.29 -19.44 -1.94
CA GLY A 91 -15.11 -19.42 -3.15
C GLY A 91 -16.23 -20.46 -3.13
N PRO A 92 -17.38 -20.18 -3.79
CA PRO A 92 -18.48 -21.13 -3.84
C PRO A 92 -18.10 -22.38 -4.65
N ALA A 93 -18.63 -23.54 -4.25
CA ALA A 93 -18.47 -24.78 -4.99
C ALA A 93 -19.17 -24.73 -6.36
N ASP A 94 -18.71 -25.59 -7.28
CA ASP A 94 -19.34 -25.76 -8.59
C ASP A 94 -20.81 -26.14 -8.46
N GLY A 95 -21.66 -25.61 -9.35
CA GLY A 95 -23.10 -25.91 -9.36
C GLY A 95 -23.91 -25.27 -8.23
N VAL A 96 -23.35 -24.32 -7.47
CA VAL A 96 -24.11 -23.56 -6.48
C VAL A 96 -25.31 -22.83 -7.11
N LEU A 97 -26.39 -22.63 -6.35
CA LEU A 97 -27.53 -21.81 -6.75
C LEU A 97 -27.11 -20.41 -7.24
N VAL A 98 -27.77 -19.92 -8.30
CA VAL A 98 -27.50 -18.60 -8.91
C VAL A 98 -27.47 -17.47 -7.88
N PHE A 99 -28.39 -17.50 -6.91
CA PHE A 99 -28.44 -16.52 -5.81
C PHE A 99 -27.15 -16.47 -4.99
N ASN A 100 -26.54 -17.62 -4.69
CA ASN A 100 -25.33 -17.69 -3.89
C ASN A 100 -24.10 -17.19 -4.66
N ALA A 101 -23.99 -17.52 -5.96
CA ALA A 101 -22.92 -16.96 -6.79
C ALA A 101 -23.07 -15.45 -6.97
N TRP A 102 -24.31 -14.96 -7.12
CA TRP A 102 -24.57 -13.52 -7.16
C TRP A 102 -24.17 -12.82 -5.85
N ASN A 103 -24.49 -13.40 -4.68
CA ASN A 103 -24.05 -12.85 -3.40
C ASN A 103 -22.52 -12.85 -3.29
N TYR A 104 -21.87 -13.94 -3.67
CA TYR A 104 -20.43 -14.04 -3.66
C TYR A 104 -19.75 -12.98 -4.55
N ALA A 105 -20.25 -12.78 -5.77
CA ALA A 105 -19.79 -11.71 -6.66
C ALA A 105 -19.91 -10.32 -6.01
N ARG A 106 -21.02 -10.06 -5.29
CA ARG A 106 -21.22 -8.79 -4.59
C ARG A 106 -20.28 -8.63 -3.40
N ASP A 107 -20.00 -9.69 -2.67
CA ASP A 107 -19.08 -9.64 -1.54
C ASP A 107 -17.65 -9.38 -2.01
N LEU A 108 -17.22 -9.99 -3.13
CA LEU A 108 -15.97 -9.64 -3.80
C LEU A 108 -15.94 -8.16 -4.21
N ALA A 109 -17.00 -7.66 -4.85
CA ALA A 109 -17.06 -6.27 -5.29
C ALA A 109 -17.01 -5.27 -4.12
N ARG A 110 -17.71 -5.56 -3.02
CA ARG A 110 -17.65 -4.76 -1.78
C ARG A 110 -16.23 -4.78 -1.19
N MET A 111 -15.59 -5.94 -1.16
CA MET A 111 -14.24 -6.08 -0.66
C MET A 111 -13.25 -5.27 -1.49
N LEU A 112 -13.33 -5.39 -2.82
CA LEU A 112 -12.47 -4.65 -3.75
C LEU A 112 -12.65 -3.12 -3.59
N ARG A 113 -13.89 -2.64 -3.53
CA ARG A 113 -14.17 -1.21 -3.30
C ARG A 113 -13.65 -0.70 -1.95
N ARG A 114 -13.75 -1.53 -0.91
CA ARG A 114 -13.20 -1.20 0.42
C ARG A 114 -11.67 -1.10 0.36
N LEU A 115 -10.98 -2.06 -0.27
CA LEU A 115 -9.53 -2.03 -0.43
C LEU A 115 -9.07 -0.81 -1.23
N VAL A 116 -9.71 -0.51 -2.36
CA VAL A 116 -9.45 0.70 -3.15
C VAL A 116 -9.56 1.96 -2.28
N THR A 117 -10.63 2.05 -1.48
CA THR A 117 -10.85 3.20 -0.59
C THR A 117 -9.77 3.30 0.48
N GLU A 118 -9.41 2.20 1.14
CA GLU A 118 -8.38 2.18 2.18
C GLU A 118 -6.99 2.48 1.61
N HIS A 119 -6.67 1.99 0.42
CA HIS A 119 -5.42 2.27 -0.28
C HIS A 119 -5.30 3.75 -0.67
N ARG A 120 -6.34 4.34 -1.28
CA ARG A 120 -6.40 5.79 -1.57
C ARG A 120 -6.19 6.63 -0.31
N ASN A 121 -6.88 6.27 0.79
CA ASN A 121 -6.73 6.94 2.08
C ASN A 121 -5.31 6.85 2.64
N GLN A 122 -4.62 5.73 2.43
CA GLN A 122 -3.23 5.59 2.83
C GLN A 122 -2.31 6.52 2.04
N LEU A 123 -2.43 6.54 0.70
CA LEU A 123 -1.64 7.43 -0.16
C LEU A 123 -1.83 8.92 0.21
N ASP A 124 -3.06 9.32 0.55
CA ASP A 124 -3.35 10.68 1.01
C ASP A 124 -2.70 11.01 2.36
N ARG A 125 -2.66 10.04 3.29
CA ARG A 125 -1.97 10.21 4.58
C ARG A 125 -0.47 10.35 4.37
N GLU A 126 0.14 9.54 3.51
CA GLU A 126 1.57 9.61 3.21
C GLU A 126 1.94 10.95 2.57
N LYS A 127 1.12 11.43 1.62
CA LYS A 127 1.29 12.76 1.01
C LYS A 127 1.20 13.89 2.03
N THR A 128 0.29 13.78 3.00
CA THR A 128 0.09 14.78 4.06
C THR A 128 1.17 14.70 5.16
N ALA A 129 1.73 13.51 5.39
CA ALA A 129 2.74 13.24 6.41
C ALA A 129 4.16 13.68 6.03
N LEU A 130 4.35 14.30 4.86
CA LEU A 130 5.56 15.05 4.51
C LEU A 130 5.41 16.52 4.95
N PRO A 131 5.75 16.91 6.19
CA PRO A 131 6.04 18.30 6.44
C PRO A 131 7.37 18.63 5.77
N THR A 132 7.40 19.72 4.99
CA THR A 132 8.59 20.52 4.67
C THR A 132 9.17 21.11 5.96
N ARG A 133 9.53 20.27 6.94
CA ARG A 133 10.38 20.67 8.06
C ARG A 133 11.80 20.61 7.56
N SER A 134 12.20 21.68 6.87
CA SER A 134 13.60 22.01 6.74
C SER A 134 14.22 21.99 8.15
N PRO A 135 15.24 21.15 8.42
CA PRO A 135 15.84 21.03 9.75
C PRO A 135 16.45 22.34 10.28
N LEU A 136 16.55 23.36 9.43
CA LEU A 136 17.07 24.68 9.79
C LEU A 136 16.12 25.52 10.66
N ALA A 137 14.79 25.32 10.57
CA ALA A 137 13.83 26.11 11.37
C ALA A 137 13.82 25.70 12.86
N SER A 138 14.21 24.47 13.16
CA SER A 138 14.25 23.93 14.53
C SER A 138 15.47 24.40 15.32
N LEU A 139 16.59 24.69 14.62
CA LEU A 139 17.85 25.11 15.24
C LEU A 139 17.82 26.57 15.71
N THR A 140 17.16 27.46 14.97
CA THR A 140 17.05 28.87 15.36
C THR A 140 16.20 29.08 16.62
N ARG A 141 15.18 28.25 16.85
CA ARG A 141 14.35 28.32 18.06
C ARG A 141 15.09 27.87 19.33
N LEU A 142 16.04 26.94 19.21
CA LEU A 142 16.91 26.49 20.31
C LEU A 142 18.07 27.47 20.59
N ALA A 143 18.54 28.20 19.59
CA ALA A 143 19.51 29.28 19.78
C ALA A 143 18.92 30.50 20.51
N ALA A 144 17.63 30.79 20.28
CA ALA A 144 16.93 31.90 20.94
C ALA A 144 16.64 31.65 22.44
N SER A 145 16.51 30.40 22.88
CA SER A 145 16.20 30.07 24.29
C SER A 145 17.42 29.99 25.21
N ARG A 146 18.65 30.00 24.68
CA ARG A 146 19.89 29.92 25.49
C ARG A 146 20.33 31.25 26.13
N ARG A 147 19.55 32.33 26.03
CA ARG A 147 19.91 33.65 26.58
C ARG A 147 19.24 34.05 27.90
N ALA A 148 18.46 33.18 28.55
CA ALA A 148 17.62 33.59 29.69
C ALA A 148 17.75 32.74 30.97
N TYR A 149 18.93 32.19 31.28
CA TYR A 149 19.22 31.68 32.63
C TYR A 149 20.50 32.30 33.19
N SER A 150 20.35 33.47 33.82
CA SER A 150 21.33 33.99 34.77
C SER A 150 20.98 33.41 36.14
N VAL A 151 21.78 32.47 36.63
CA VAL A 151 21.64 31.89 37.97
C VAL A 151 22.26 32.87 38.99
N PRO A 152 21.52 33.37 39.99
CA PRO A 152 22.11 34.18 41.05
C PRO A 152 22.93 33.27 41.99
N SER A 153 24.26 33.38 41.94
CA SER A 153 25.15 32.72 42.90
C SER A 153 25.04 33.42 44.26
N GLY A 154 24.32 32.80 45.20
CA GLY A 154 24.18 33.31 46.57
C GLY A 154 23.93 32.18 47.56
N LEU A 155 24.97 31.47 47.96
CA LEU A 155 24.96 30.55 49.11
C LEU A 155 26.38 30.54 49.73
N PRO A 156 26.56 30.95 50.99
CA PRO A 156 27.85 30.88 51.67
C PRO A 156 28.17 29.44 52.11
N PRO A 157 29.46 29.05 52.19
CA PRO A 157 29.86 27.71 52.61
C PRO A 157 29.72 27.58 54.14
N GLN A 158 28.78 26.76 54.61
CA GLN A 158 28.80 26.30 56.00
C GLN A 158 29.79 25.13 56.14
N HIS A 159 31.04 25.44 56.48
CA HIS A 159 31.98 24.46 57.00
C HIS A 159 31.58 24.11 58.44
N ARG A 160 31.18 22.86 58.68
CA ARG A 160 31.01 22.28 60.02
C ARG A 160 32.13 21.26 60.23
N PRO A 161 33.08 21.48 61.16
CA PRO A 161 34.08 20.47 61.46
C PRO A 161 33.46 19.30 62.23
N MET A 162 33.85 18.07 61.87
CA MET A 162 33.52 16.84 62.58
C MET A 162 34.26 16.77 63.93
N PRO A 163 33.63 16.26 65.01
CA PRO A 163 34.36 15.94 66.23
C PRO A 163 35.22 14.68 66.01
N THR A 164 36.50 14.79 66.37
CA THR A 164 37.43 13.66 66.49
C THR A 164 37.01 12.77 67.64
N VAL A 165 36.78 11.49 67.34
CA VAL A 165 36.66 10.44 68.36
C VAL A 165 38.08 10.05 68.77
N SER A 166 38.42 10.26 70.03
CA SER A 166 39.62 9.69 70.66
C SER A 166 39.24 8.37 71.33
N GLU A 167 40.15 7.40 71.23
CA GLU A 167 40.14 6.08 71.89
C GLU A 167 40.01 6.15 73.42
#